data_AF-A0A541BMD8-F1
#
_entry.id   AF-A0A541BMD8-F1
#
_cell.length_a   1.000
_cell.length_b   1.000
_cell.length_c   1.000
_cell.angle_alpha   90.00
_cell.angle_beta   90.00
_cell.angle_gamma   90.00
#
_symmetry.space_group_name_H-M   'P 1'
#
loop_
_entity.id
_entity.type
_entity.pdbx_description
1 polymer ?
#
loop_
_entity_poly.entity_id
_entity_poly.type
_entity_poly.pdbx_seq_one_letter_code
_entity_poly.pdbx_strand_id
1 'polypeptide(L)'
;MMASSSPGGLRALTREAVRARIADAALVLFDENGFDETTVDDIAAAVGISGRSFFRYFPSKEDAVIGDLVIAGAQLRDNVAERLPEETPWRALHLGMREGAEQADADPTRWLRVMRVINSAASLRARNLEKHLAWSALLVPVIAEHTEPDSRLGDLPARALVASAFACLDVALTSWTEANATVPFGDVLDAAFDTMCGAAAPASPHGS
;
A
#
# COMPACT_ATOMS: atom_id res chain seq x y z
N MET A 1 -2.37 5.68 -36.40
CA MET A 1 -3.43 4.70 -36.07
C MET A 1 -4.01 5.12 -34.73
N MET A 2 -5.13 5.85 -34.73
CA MET A 2 -5.73 6.40 -33.51
C MET A 2 -6.61 5.33 -32.85
N ALA A 3 -6.33 5.01 -31.59
CA ALA A 3 -7.12 4.07 -30.80
C ALA A 3 -8.50 4.67 -30.50
N SER A 4 -9.56 3.96 -30.90
CA SER A 4 -10.94 4.29 -30.58
C SER A 4 -11.24 3.95 -29.11
N SER A 5 -11.20 4.95 -28.24
CA SER A 5 -11.63 4.81 -26.84
C SER A 5 -13.15 4.54 -26.79
N SER A 6 -13.52 3.34 -26.36
CA SER A 6 -14.93 2.95 -26.22
C SER A 6 -15.65 3.74 -25.11
N PRO A 7 -16.98 3.95 -25.19
CA PRO A 7 -17.76 4.73 -24.20
C PRO A 7 -17.59 4.24 -22.75
N GLY A 8 -17.30 2.95 -22.55
CA GLY A 8 -16.99 2.37 -21.24
C GLY A 8 -15.65 2.85 -20.66
N GLY A 9 -14.61 2.96 -21.49
CA GLY A 9 -13.29 3.43 -21.09
C GLY A 9 -13.31 4.89 -20.66
N LEU A 10 -14.01 5.75 -21.41
CA LEU A 10 -14.13 7.17 -21.08
C LEU A 10 -14.87 7.39 -19.74
N ARG A 11 -15.89 6.57 -19.45
CA ARG A 11 -16.62 6.62 -18.18
C ARG A 11 -15.79 6.12 -17.00
N ALA A 12 -14.97 5.08 -17.21
CA ALA A 12 -14.06 4.59 -16.18
C ALA A 12 -12.96 5.62 -15.85
N LEU A 13 -12.35 6.22 -16.89
CA LEU A 13 -11.36 7.29 -16.73
C LEU A 13 -11.95 8.52 -16.03
N THR A 14 -13.17 8.92 -16.40
CA THR A 14 -13.87 10.03 -15.74
C THR A 14 -14.17 9.69 -14.28
N ARG A 15 -14.51 8.44 -13.97
CA ARG A 15 -14.76 8.00 -12.60
C ARG A 15 -13.50 8.06 -11.74
N GLU A 16 -12.38 7.59 -12.28
CA GLU A 16 -11.09 7.58 -11.58
C GLU A 16 -10.58 9.00 -11.33
N ALA A 17 -10.68 9.89 -12.31
CA ALA A 17 -10.31 11.30 -12.15
C ALA A 17 -11.13 12.00 -11.05
N VAL A 18 -12.43 11.70 -10.96
CA VAL A 18 -13.28 12.23 -9.88
C VAL A 18 -12.90 11.62 -8.53
N ARG A 19 -12.60 10.31 -8.48
CA ARG A 19 -12.15 9.62 -7.28
C ARG A 19 -10.87 10.26 -6.72
N ALA A 20 -9.84 10.43 -7.56
CA ALA A 20 -8.57 11.06 -7.20
C ALA A 20 -8.77 12.49 -6.68
N ARG A 21 -9.61 13.29 -7.35
CA ARG A 21 -9.92 14.66 -6.90
C ARG A 21 -10.58 14.71 -5.52
N ILE A 22 -11.48 13.77 -5.22
CA ILE A 22 -12.10 13.67 -3.89
C ILE A 22 -11.06 13.25 -2.85
N ALA A 23 -10.20 12.27 -3.17
CA ALA A 23 -9.15 11.78 -2.28
C ALA A 23 -8.13 12.89 -1.92
N ASP A 24 -7.68 13.65 -2.91
CA ASP A 24 -6.75 14.76 -2.69
C ASP A 24 -7.38 15.86 -1.82
N ALA A 25 -8.66 16.20 -2.05
CA ALA A 25 -9.37 17.18 -1.22
C ALA A 25 -9.57 16.68 0.22
N ALA A 26 -9.90 15.40 0.40
CA ALA A 26 -10.02 14.77 1.71
C ALA A 26 -8.68 14.80 2.46
N LEU A 27 -7.58 14.44 1.79
CA LEU A 27 -6.24 14.46 2.36
C LEU A 27 -5.83 15.85 2.86
N VAL A 28 -6.10 16.90 2.08
CA VAL A 28 -5.82 18.28 2.48
C VAL A 28 -6.64 18.66 3.72
N LEU A 29 -7.94 18.43 3.71
CA LEU A 29 -8.81 18.78 4.84
C LEU A 29 -8.45 18.00 6.11
N PHE A 30 -8.11 16.72 5.99
CA PHE A 30 -7.67 15.91 7.12
C PHE A 30 -6.33 16.36 7.70
N ASP A 31 -5.39 16.81 6.87
CA ASP A 31 -4.09 17.34 7.33
C ASP A 31 -4.24 18.72 7.99
N GLU A 32 -5.12 19.58 7.46
CA GLU A 32 -5.31 20.95 7.96
C GLU A 32 -6.22 21.05 9.20
N ASN A 33 -7.37 20.37 9.17
CA ASN A 33 -8.40 20.49 10.20
C ASN A 33 -8.41 19.32 11.19
N GLY A 34 -7.70 18.23 10.86
CA GLY A 34 -7.77 16.97 11.57
C GLY A 34 -8.84 16.04 11.03
N PHE A 35 -8.59 14.73 11.12
CA PHE A 35 -9.48 13.70 10.59
C PHE A 35 -10.85 13.70 11.27
N ASP A 36 -10.91 13.82 12.59
CA ASP A 36 -12.16 13.72 13.35
C ASP A 36 -13.09 14.92 13.10
N GLU A 37 -12.52 16.13 13.00
CA GLU A 37 -13.26 17.39 12.77
C GLU A 37 -13.74 17.55 11.31
N THR A 38 -13.16 16.81 10.37
CA THR A 38 -13.56 16.87 8.95
C THR A 38 -14.72 15.92 8.67
N THR A 39 -15.80 16.47 8.10
CA THR A 39 -17.00 15.70 7.72
C THR A 39 -17.01 15.35 6.23
N VAL A 40 -17.85 14.37 5.84
CA VAL A 40 -18.09 14.05 4.42
C VAL A 40 -18.66 15.25 3.66
N ASP A 41 -19.48 16.07 4.30
CA ASP A 41 -20.08 17.24 3.67
C ASP A 41 -19.03 18.33 3.41
N ASP A 42 -18.03 18.51 4.28
CA ASP A 42 -16.91 19.43 4.04
C ASP A 42 -16.10 19.00 2.80
N ILE A 43 -15.77 17.71 2.70
CA ILE A 43 -15.05 17.13 1.56
C ILE A 43 -15.88 17.28 0.27
N ALA A 44 -17.17 16.96 0.35
CA ALA A 44 -18.08 17.06 -0.79
C ALA A 44 -18.23 18.51 -1.27
N ALA A 45 -18.34 19.46 -0.34
CA ALA A 45 -18.38 20.89 -0.65
C ALA A 45 -17.09 21.37 -1.32
N ALA A 46 -15.92 20.95 -0.82
CA ALA A 46 -14.61 21.31 -1.37
C ALA A 46 -14.45 20.90 -2.85
N VAL A 47 -15.09 19.80 -3.26
CA VAL A 47 -15.07 19.35 -4.66
C VAL A 47 -16.39 19.60 -5.40
N GLY A 48 -17.33 20.35 -4.84
CA GLY A 48 -18.57 20.76 -5.51
C GLY A 48 -19.52 19.59 -5.84
N ILE A 49 -19.58 18.57 -4.97
CA ILE A 49 -20.52 17.44 -5.08
C ILE A 49 -21.40 17.35 -3.82
N SER A 50 -22.42 16.50 -3.85
CA SER A 50 -23.22 16.18 -2.65
C SER A 50 -22.59 15.04 -1.84
N GLY A 51 -22.87 14.96 -0.53
CA GLY A 51 -22.48 13.80 0.30
C GLY A 51 -22.97 12.47 -0.27
N ARG A 52 -24.19 12.42 -0.83
CA ARG A 52 -24.69 11.25 -1.58
C ARG A 52 -23.79 10.89 -2.77
N SER A 53 -23.24 11.87 -3.46
CA SER A 53 -22.30 11.64 -4.56
C SER A 53 -20.95 11.15 -4.04
N PHE A 54 -20.46 11.67 -2.91
CA PHE A 54 -19.26 11.16 -2.23
C PHE A 54 -19.39 9.66 -1.94
N PHE A 55 -20.51 9.24 -1.33
CA PHE A 55 -20.75 7.83 -0.98
C PHE A 55 -20.85 6.89 -2.20
N ARG A 56 -21.03 7.42 -3.41
CA ARG A 56 -20.95 6.64 -4.66
C ARG A 56 -19.51 6.23 -4.99
N TYR A 57 -18.52 6.97 -4.51
CA TYR A 57 -17.10 6.69 -4.72
C TYR A 57 -16.47 6.02 -3.50
N PHE A 58 -16.81 6.46 -2.28
CA PHE A 58 -16.18 6.01 -1.05
C PHE A 58 -17.23 5.57 -0.03
N PRO A 59 -17.18 4.33 0.48
CA PRO A 59 -18.13 3.86 1.50
C PRO A 59 -18.07 4.67 2.81
N SER A 60 -16.89 5.17 3.15
CA SER A 60 -16.63 5.97 4.36
C SER A 60 -15.62 7.09 4.08
N LYS A 61 -15.43 8.01 5.04
CA LYS A 61 -14.43 9.09 4.91
C LYS A 61 -13.00 8.56 5.01
N GLU A 62 -12.80 7.47 5.75
CA GLU A 62 -11.56 6.72 5.84
C GLU A 62 -11.12 6.19 4.47
N ASP A 63 -12.08 5.71 3.68
CA ASP A 63 -11.80 5.18 2.34
C ASP A 63 -11.33 6.28 1.37
N ALA A 64 -11.55 7.57 1.66
CA ALA A 64 -11.03 8.64 0.81
C ALA A 64 -9.50 8.80 0.91
N VAL A 65 -8.87 8.36 2.01
CA VAL A 65 -7.40 8.33 2.16
C VAL A 65 -6.85 6.95 1.78
N ILE A 66 -7.53 5.89 2.20
CA ILE A 66 -7.04 4.51 2.02
C ILE A 66 -7.43 3.94 0.65
N GLY A 67 -8.46 4.45 0.00
CA GLY A 67 -9.09 3.81 -1.16
C GLY A 67 -8.20 3.67 -2.38
N ASP A 68 -7.30 4.61 -2.64
CA ASP A 68 -6.34 4.51 -3.75
C ASP A 68 -5.20 3.56 -3.38
N LEU A 69 -4.88 3.50 -2.08
CA LEU A 69 -4.00 2.48 -1.52
C LEU A 69 -4.64 1.09 -1.51
N VAL A 70 -5.93 0.88 -1.76
CA VAL A 70 -6.49 -0.49 -1.90
C VAL A 70 -6.29 -1.00 -3.33
N ILE A 71 -6.41 -0.11 -4.31
CA ILE A 71 -6.27 -0.41 -5.75
C ILE A 71 -4.86 -0.91 -6.08
N ALA A 72 -3.84 -0.41 -5.38
CA ALA A 72 -2.45 -0.83 -5.57
C ALA A 72 -2.18 -2.32 -5.19
N GLY A 73 -3.10 -3.02 -4.54
CA GLY A 73 -2.91 -4.43 -4.16
C GLY A 73 -2.95 -5.39 -5.33
N ALA A 74 -3.80 -5.10 -6.32
CA ALA A 74 -3.85 -5.88 -7.56
C ALA A 74 -2.57 -5.68 -8.38
N GLN A 75 -2.11 -4.43 -8.49
CA GLN A 75 -0.85 -4.09 -9.15
C GLN A 75 0.35 -4.74 -8.46
N LEU A 76 0.42 -4.68 -7.12
CA LEU A 76 1.47 -5.35 -6.35
C LEU A 76 1.48 -6.85 -6.62
N ARG A 77 0.31 -7.51 -6.61
CA ARG A 77 0.21 -8.93 -6.95
C ARG A 77 0.72 -9.21 -8.36
N ASP A 78 0.30 -8.43 -9.35
CA ASP A 78 0.68 -8.65 -10.75
C ASP A 78 2.20 -8.43 -10.93
N ASN A 79 2.75 -7.37 -10.34
CA ASN A 79 4.19 -7.08 -10.31
C ASN A 79 5.00 -8.20 -9.65
N VAL A 80 4.51 -8.78 -8.56
CA VAL A 80 5.15 -9.92 -7.89
C VAL A 80 5.08 -11.16 -8.77
N ALA A 81 3.91 -11.46 -9.35
CA ALA A 81 3.69 -12.62 -10.19
C ALA A 81 4.62 -12.65 -11.42
N GLU A 82 4.84 -11.50 -12.05
CA GLU A 82 5.73 -11.37 -13.22
C GLU A 82 7.20 -11.68 -12.90
N ARG A 83 7.62 -11.53 -11.64
CA ARG A 83 9.02 -11.72 -11.20
C ARG A 83 9.32 -13.12 -10.69
N LEU A 84 8.31 -13.85 -10.21
CA LEU A 84 8.48 -15.19 -9.63
C LEU A 84 9.14 -16.25 -10.54
N PRO A 85 9.08 -16.18 -11.89
CA PRO A 85 9.83 -17.11 -12.73
C PRO A 85 11.35 -16.98 -12.62
N GLU A 86 11.86 -15.80 -12.26
CA GLU A 86 13.30 -15.49 -12.23
C GLU A 86 13.83 -15.22 -10.81
N GLU A 87 12.93 -14.97 -9.85
CA GLU A 87 13.27 -14.53 -8.50
C GLU A 87 12.72 -15.47 -7.43
N THR A 88 13.40 -15.51 -6.28
CA THR A 88 12.84 -16.18 -5.10
C THR A 88 11.57 -15.47 -4.63
N PRO A 89 10.61 -16.16 -3.97
CA PRO A 89 9.40 -15.52 -3.48
C PRO A 89 9.63 -14.29 -2.58
N TRP A 90 10.65 -14.35 -1.71
CA TRP A 90 11.04 -13.21 -0.87
C TRP A 90 11.55 -12.03 -1.69
N ARG A 91 12.40 -12.29 -2.70
CA ARG A 91 12.95 -11.24 -3.56
C ARG A 91 11.89 -10.63 -4.48
N ALA A 92 10.97 -11.44 -5.00
CA ALA A 92 9.83 -10.96 -5.78
C ALA A 92 8.94 -10.01 -4.96
N LEU A 93 8.63 -10.36 -3.69
CA LEU A 93 7.90 -9.48 -2.77
C LEU A 93 8.65 -8.17 -2.52
N HIS A 94 9.96 -8.23 -2.26
CA HIS A 94 10.80 -7.05 -2.06
C HIS A 94 10.77 -6.11 -3.27
N LEU A 95 11.02 -6.64 -4.47
CA LEU A 95 11.04 -5.85 -5.70
C LEU A 95 9.65 -5.27 -6.05
N GLY A 96 8.58 -6.03 -5.83
CA GLY A 96 7.22 -5.54 -6.04
C GLY A 96 6.86 -4.38 -5.11
N MET A 97 7.26 -4.46 -3.82
CA MET A 97 7.06 -3.35 -2.88
C MET A 97 7.99 -2.17 -3.16
N ARG A 98 9.21 -2.42 -3.66
CA ARG A 98 10.16 -1.38 -4.05
C ARG A 98 9.66 -0.51 -5.19
N GLU A 99 8.99 -1.09 -6.18
CA GLU A 99 8.36 -0.32 -7.26
C GLU A 99 7.27 0.65 -6.73
N GLY A 100 6.54 0.24 -5.69
CA GLY A 100 5.63 1.14 -4.97
C GLY A 100 6.38 2.23 -4.19
N ALA A 101 7.55 1.91 -3.64
CA ALA A 101 8.39 2.86 -2.92
C ALA A 101 8.96 3.97 -3.82
N GLU A 102 9.31 3.66 -5.07
CA GLU A 102 9.77 4.66 -6.05
C GLU A 102 8.71 5.75 -6.31
N GLN A 103 7.42 5.39 -6.26
CA GLN A 103 6.34 6.37 -6.35
C GLN A 103 6.26 7.26 -5.10
N ALA A 104 6.65 6.75 -3.94
CA ALA A 104 6.76 7.55 -2.72
C ALA A 104 7.95 8.49 -2.73
N ASP A 105 9.07 8.04 -3.29
CA ASP A 105 10.27 8.86 -3.49
C ASP A 105 10.08 9.97 -4.52
N ALA A 106 9.17 9.78 -5.49
CA ALA A 106 8.84 10.81 -6.49
C ALA A 106 8.08 12.01 -5.91
N ASP A 107 7.29 11.83 -4.85
CA ASP A 107 6.63 12.92 -4.12
C ASP A 107 6.60 12.63 -2.60
N PRO A 108 7.75 12.83 -1.91
CA PRO A 108 7.86 12.54 -0.48
C PRO A 108 6.95 13.41 0.38
N THR A 109 6.70 14.66 -0.06
CA THR A 109 5.87 15.61 0.69
C THR A 109 4.43 15.12 0.77
N ARG A 110 3.88 14.67 -0.36
CA ARG A 110 2.54 14.08 -0.41
C ARG A 110 2.44 12.82 0.43
N TRP A 111 3.42 11.92 0.36
CA TRP A 111 3.39 10.67 1.12
C TRP A 111 3.57 10.87 2.62
N LEU A 112 4.45 11.77 3.06
CA LEU A 112 4.55 12.15 4.46
C LEU A 112 3.23 12.71 4.99
N ARG A 113 2.52 13.51 4.18
CA ARG A 113 1.16 13.99 4.53
C ARG A 113 0.18 12.83 4.70
N VAL A 114 0.15 11.89 3.75
CA VAL A 114 -0.70 10.68 3.84
C VAL A 114 -0.41 9.89 5.12
N MET A 115 0.86 9.68 5.45
CA MET A 115 1.26 8.98 6.68
C MET A 115 0.90 9.75 7.94
N ARG A 116 1.05 11.08 7.95
CA ARG A 116 0.64 11.93 9.06
C ARG A 116 -0.86 11.79 9.33
N VAL A 117 -1.68 11.84 8.28
CA VAL A 117 -3.13 11.66 8.37
C VAL A 117 -3.47 10.25 8.84
N ILE A 118 -2.90 9.19 8.24
CA ILE A 118 -3.17 7.81 8.65
C ILE A 118 -2.83 7.57 10.13
N ASN A 119 -1.71 8.13 10.60
CA ASN A 119 -1.27 7.96 11.99
C ASN A 119 -2.02 8.86 12.99
N SER A 120 -2.77 9.86 12.52
CA SER A 120 -3.51 10.79 13.39
C SER A 120 -4.71 10.17 14.10
N ALA A 121 -5.32 9.11 13.53
CA ALA A 121 -6.55 8.50 14.04
C ALA A 121 -6.47 6.97 14.11
N ALA A 122 -7.07 6.38 15.15
CA ALA A 122 -7.08 4.92 15.33
C ALA A 122 -7.89 4.20 14.23
N SER A 123 -8.99 4.80 13.76
CA SER A 123 -9.82 4.24 12.67
C SER A 123 -9.05 4.17 11.34
N LEU A 124 -8.23 5.18 11.04
CA LEU A 124 -7.38 5.19 9.84
C LEU A 124 -6.28 4.14 9.91
N ARG A 125 -5.61 3.99 11.06
CA ARG A 125 -4.64 2.92 11.28
C ARG A 125 -5.27 1.53 11.13
N ALA A 126 -6.46 1.33 11.70
CA ALA A 126 -7.21 0.09 11.55
C ALA A 126 -7.56 -0.18 10.06
N ARG A 127 -8.03 0.85 9.34
CA ARG A 127 -8.34 0.72 7.91
C ARG A 127 -7.11 0.42 7.05
N ASN A 128 -5.95 1.00 7.38
CA ASN A 128 -4.69 0.68 6.71
C ASN A 128 -4.26 -0.78 6.94
N LEU A 129 -4.44 -1.30 8.15
CA LEU A 129 -4.18 -2.71 8.46
C LEU A 129 -5.15 -3.65 7.71
N GLU A 130 -6.45 -3.32 7.67
CA GLU A 130 -7.44 -4.06 6.89
C GLU A 130 -7.06 -4.14 5.41
N LYS A 131 -6.54 -3.05 4.85
CA LYS A 131 -5.99 -3.02 3.49
C LYS A 131 -4.81 -3.99 3.34
N HIS A 132 -3.84 -3.99 4.27
CA HIS A 132 -2.71 -4.92 4.21
C HIS A 132 -3.17 -6.39 4.27
N LEU A 133 -4.19 -6.71 5.08
CA LEU A 133 -4.79 -8.04 5.10
C LEU A 133 -5.48 -8.39 3.78
N ALA A 134 -6.20 -7.45 3.16
CA ALA A 134 -6.81 -7.65 1.85
C ALA A 134 -5.76 -7.91 0.76
N TRP A 135 -4.64 -7.18 0.78
CA TRP A 135 -3.53 -7.39 -0.14
C TRP A 135 -2.82 -8.72 0.11
N SER A 136 -2.61 -9.09 1.37
CA SER A 136 -2.07 -10.39 1.74
C SER A 136 -2.91 -11.53 1.17
N ALA A 137 -4.25 -11.41 1.20
CA ALA A 137 -5.14 -12.42 0.64
C ALA A 137 -5.00 -12.57 -0.89
N LEU A 138 -4.54 -11.54 -1.60
CA LEU A 138 -4.23 -11.60 -3.04
C LEU A 138 -2.86 -12.21 -3.34
N LEU A 139 -1.86 -11.94 -2.48
CA LEU A 139 -0.48 -12.38 -2.68
C LEU A 139 -0.23 -13.83 -2.24
N VAL A 140 -0.87 -14.28 -1.15
CA VAL A 140 -0.62 -15.63 -0.60
C VAL A 140 -0.81 -16.75 -1.63
N PRO A 141 -1.89 -16.78 -2.44
CA PRO A 141 -2.05 -17.83 -3.47
C PRO A 141 -0.92 -17.83 -4.49
N VAL A 142 -0.50 -16.66 -4.97
CA VAL A 142 0.55 -16.49 -5.98
C VAL A 142 1.91 -16.96 -5.45
N ILE A 143 2.21 -16.63 -4.18
CA ILE A 143 3.43 -17.07 -3.51
C ILE A 143 3.41 -18.58 -3.21
N ALA A 144 2.24 -19.13 -2.85
CA ALA A 144 2.08 -20.55 -2.55
C ALA A 144 2.35 -21.44 -3.78
N GLU A 145 2.07 -20.97 -5.00
CA GLU A 145 2.43 -21.68 -6.24
C GLU A 145 3.95 -21.83 -6.42
N HIS A 146 4.74 -20.98 -5.78
CA HIS A 146 6.19 -20.90 -5.92
C HIS A 146 6.94 -21.27 -4.62
N THR A 147 6.23 -21.86 -3.65
CA THR A 147 6.81 -22.30 -2.38
C THR A 147 6.46 -23.75 -2.10
N GLU A 148 7.39 -24.53 -1.57
CA GLU A 148 7.08 -25.88 -1.12
C GLU A 148 6.09 -25.82 0.06
N PRO A 149 4.93 -26.52 -0.02
CA PRO A 149 3.95 -26.50 1.04
C PRO A 149 4.49 -27.22 2.29
N ASP A 150 4.15 -26.70 3.46
CA ASP A 150 4.41 -27.40 4.71
C ASP A 150 3.52 -28.65 4.80
N SER A 151 4.13 -29.80 5.08
CA SER A 151 3.43 -31.10 5.13
C SER A 151 2.27 -31.17 6.13
N ARG A 152 2.24 -30.31 7.15
CA ARG A 152 1.21 -30.26 8.20
C ARG A 152 0.35 -29.01 8.12
N LEU A 153 0.95 -27.89 7.70
CA LEU A 153 0.36 -26.55 7.80
C LEU A 153 0.07 -25.91 6.44
N GLY A 154 0.34 -26.61 5.32
CA GLY A 154 -0.04 -26.20 3.98
C GLY A 154 0.70 -24.95 3.51
N ASP A 155 -0.04 -23.86 3.30
CA ASP A 155 0.47 -22.59 2.78
C ASP A 155 1.20 -21.72 3.84
N LEU A 156 1.51 -22.27 5.02
CA LEU A 156 2.24 -21.57 6.08
C LEU A 156 3.48 -20.82 5.55
N PRO A 157 4.38 -21.42 4.73
CA PRO A 157 5.55 -20.71 4.22
C PRO A 157 5.18 -19.46 3.44
N ALA A 158 4.18 -19.55 2.56
CA ALA A 158 3.70 -18.41 1.77
C ALA A 158 3.08 -17.32 2.65
N ARG A 159 2.26 -17.70 3.64
CA ARG A 159 1.67 -16.76 4.60
C ARG A 159 2.73 -16.05 5.42
N ALA A 160 3.75 -16.78 5.89
CA ALA A 160 4.84 -16.22 6.67
C ALA A 160 5.66 -15.21 5.85
N LEU A 161 5.98 -15.53 4.59
CA LEU A 161 6.70 -14.64 3.69
C LEU A 161 5.90 -13.36 3.42
N VAL A 162 4.62 -13.47 3.06
CA VAL A 162 3.78 -12.29 2.77
C VAL A 162 3.57 -11.43 4.02
N ALA A 163 3.28 -12.03 5.18
CA ALA A 163 3.12 -11.30 6.43
C ALA A 163 4.42 -10.58 6.84
N SER A 164 5.57 -11.23 6.66
CA SER A 164 6.88 -10.64 6.96
C SER A 164 7.20 -9.47 6.02
N ALA A 165 6.89 -9.58 4.73
CA ALA A 165 7.08 -8.50 3.76
C ALA A 165 6.23 -7.26 4.14
N PHE A 166 4.98 -7.45 4.57
CA PHE A 166 4.16 -6.35 5.07
C PHE A 166 4.70 -5.74 6.37
N ALA A 167 5.22 -6.56 7.29
CA ALA A 167 5.87 -6.04 8.48
C ALA A 167 7.10 -5.18 8.13
N CYS A 168 7.92 -5.59 7.15
CA CYS A 168 9.01 -4.76 6.64
C CYS A 168 8.51 -3.43 6.08
N LEU A 169 7.44 -3.46 5.28
CA LEU A 169 6.85 -2.25 4.70
C LEU A 169 6.33 -1.29 5.79
N ASP A 170 5.61 -1.81 6.78
CA ASP A 170 5.06 -1.02 7.90
C ASP A 170 6.17 -0.38 8.75
N VAL A 171 7.21 -1.13 9.08
CA VAL A 171 8.38 -0.63 9.82
C VAL A 171 9.14 0.42 9.01
N ALA A 172 9.35 0.17 7.71
CA ALA A 172 10.04 1.11 6.83
C ALA A 172 9.27 2.43 6.70
N LEU A 173 7.95 2.37 6.49
CA LEU A 173 7.11 3.57 6.39
C LEU A 173 7.11 4.39 7.67
N THR A 174 7.01 3.71 8.82
CA THR A 174 7.05 4.36 10.14
C THR A 174 8.38 5.05 10.35
N SER A 175 9.49 4.33 10.14
CA SER A 175 10.85 4.87 10.34
C SER A 175 11.16 6.02 9.39
N TRP A 176 10.74 5.91 8.13
CA TRP A 176 10.91 6.96 7.13
C TRP A 176 10.11 8.22 7.46
N THR A 177 8.89 8.05 7.98
CA THR A 177 8.03 9.16 8.42
C THR A 177 8.60 9.86 9.65
N GLU A 178 9.07 9.09 10.65
CA GLU A 178 9.71 9.63 11.86
C GLU A 178 11.03 10.36 11.55
N ALA A 179 11.78 9.86 10.57
CA ALA A 179 12.97 10.52 10.03
C ALA A 179 12.64 11.70 9.09
N ASN A 180 11.36 12.05 8.90
CA ASN A 180 10.89 13.14 8.04
C ASN A 180 11.46 13.07 6.61
N ALA A 181 11.52 11.85 6.05
CA ALA A 181 12.04 11.55 4.72
C ALA A 181 13.44 12.12 4.40
N THR A 182 14.36 12.13 5.38
CA THR A 182 15.75 12.58 5.14
C THR A 182 16.54 11.66 4.22
N VAL A 183 16.04 10.44 3.98
CA VAL A 183 16.60 9.44 3.06
C VAL A 183 15.48 8.93 2.14
N PRO A 184 15.81 8.38 0.96
CA PRO A 184 14.81 7.71 0.12
C PRO A 184 14.10 6.58 0.86
N PHE A 185 12.79 6.48 0.69
CA PHE A 185 11.97 5.41 1.25
C PHE A 185 12.41 4.05 0.74
N GLY A 186 12.78 3.94 -0.54
CA GLY A 186 13.33 2.72 -1.12
C GLY A 186 14.54 2.17 -0.35
N ASP A 187 15.41 3.05 0.14
CA ASP A 187 16.60 2.65 0.91
C ASP A 187 16.23 2.14 2.31
N VAL A 188 15.21 2.73 2.94
CA VAL A 188 14.70 2.27 4.23
C VAL A 188 14.01 0.91 4.08
N LEU A 189 13.25 0.73 2.99
CA LEU A 189 12.59 -0.52 2.67
C LEU A 189 13.62 -1.65 2.44
N ASP A 190 14.69 -1.36 1.69
CA ASP A 190 15.80 -2.29 1.50
C ASP A 190 16.41 -2.74 2.81
N ALA A 191 16.74 -1.78 3.68
CA ALA A 191 17.33 -2.07 4.97
C ALA A 191 16.42 -2.98 5.84
N ALA A 192 15.10 -2.78 5.77
CA ALA A 192 14.13 -3.64 6.47
C ALA A 192 14.13 -5.08 5.92
N PHE A 193 14.12 -5.24 4.59
CA PHE A 193 14.16 -6.56 3.94
C PHE A 193 15.49 -7.28 4.17
N ASP A 194 16.62 -6.57 4.10
CA ASP A 194 17.96 -7.11 4.35
C ASP A 194 18.13 -7.58 5.79
N THR A 195 17.57 -6.83 6.76
CA THR A 195 17.58 -7.21 8.18
C THR A 195 16.88 -8.55 8.41
N MET A 196 15.71 -8.76 7.78
CA MET A 196 14.98 -10.03 7.86
C MET A 196 15.72 -11.18 7.17
N CYS A 197 16.38 -10.91 6.04
CA CYS A 197 17.20 -11.91 5.35
C CYS A 197 18.41 -12.34 6.19
N GLY A 198 19.08 -11.37 6.82
CA GLY A 198 20.21 -11.63 7.73
C GLY A 198 19.80 -12.37 9.00
N ALA A 199 18.61 -12.11 9.55
CA ALA A 199 18.07 -12.81 10.72
C ALA A 199 17.70 -14.28 10.42
N ALA A 200 17.37 -14.60 9.17
CA ALA A 200 17.06 -15.96 8.73
C ALA A 200 18.31 -16.81 8.40
N ALA A 201 19.47 -16.19 8.22
CA ALA A 201 20.73 -16.90 8.00
C ALA A 201 21.16 -17.66 9.28
N PRO A 202 21.60 -18.93 9.18
CA PRO A 202 22.08 -19.65 10.34
C PRO A 202 23.27 -18.90 10.95
N ALA A 203 23.23 -18.66 12.26
CA ALA A 203 24.34 -18.07 12.99
C ALA A 203 25.62 -18.85 12.65
N SER A 204 26.61 -18.18 12.07
CA SER A 204 27.89 -18.82 11.77
C SER A 204 28.42 -19.43 13.06
N PRO A 205 28.78 -20.74 13.08
CA PRO A 205 29.30 -21.36 14.28
C PRO A 205 30.54 -20.56 14.68
N HIS A 206 30.47 -19.91 15.83
CA HIS A 206 31.58 -19.15 16.38
C HIS A 206 32.78 -20.09 16.46
N GLY A 207 33.81 -19.75 15.69
CA GLY A 207 35.04 -20.53 15.58
C GLY A 207 35.61 -20.82 16.97
N SER A 208 35.96 -22.09 17.19
CA SER A 208 36.80 -22.53 18.29
C SER A 208 38.27 -22.27 17.99
#